data_AF-A0A1M7P0T7-F1
#
_entry.id   AF-A0A1M7P0T7-F1
#
_cell.length_a   1.000
_cell.length_b   1.000
_cell.length_c   1.000
_cell.angle_alpha   90.00
_cell.angle_beta   90.00
_cell.angle_gamma   90.00
#
_symmetry.space_group_name_H-M   'P 1'
#
loop_
_entity.id
_entity.type
_entity.pdbx_description
1 polymer ?
#
loop_
_entity_poly.entity_id
_entity_poly.type
_entity_poly.pdbx_seq_one_letter_code
_entity_poly.pdbx_strand_id
1 'polypeptide(L)'
;MKKFILFALFFSATIISCTNNDDEVIADSQLEVQNACTADKPLELEWMQDLITELNCGEYACKVSILKSEYEGETVFYIQMTDPVCNGFDEITLYNCTGKKVESFSIEESMEFVNSPGREVEEIFSCNV
;
A
#
# COMPACT_ATOMS: atom_id res chain seq x y z
N MET A 1 -3.47 -69.56 -28.74
CA MET A 1 -4.49 -69.63 -27.68
C MET A 1 -3.81 -69.58 -26.32
N LYS A 2 -3.89 -68.45 -25.60
CA LYS A 2 -3.74 -68.38 -24.14
C LYS A 2 -4.36 -67.06 -23.69
N LYS A 3 -5.39 -67.20 -22.85
CA LYS A 3 -6.29 -66.15 -22.39
C LYS A 3 -5.58 -65.33 -21.30
N PHE A 4 -5.60 -64.00 -21.41
CA PHE A 4 -5.28 -63.14 -20.28
C PHE A 4 -6.57 -62.75 -19.56
N ILE A 5 -6.50 -62.88 -18.24
CA ILE A 5 -7.59 -62.84 -17.27
C ILE A 5 -8.01 -61.39 -17.00
N LEU A 6 -9.32 -61.16 -16.96
CA LEU A 6 -9.97 -59.91 -16.56
C LEU A 6 -9.56 -59.49 -15.14
N PHE A 7 -9.19 -58.23 -14.98
CA PHE A 7 -9.36 -57.51 -13.72
C PHE A 7 -10.50 -56.50 -13.89
N ALA A 8 -11.63 -56.79 -13.24
CA ALA A 8 -12.76 -55.89 -13.12
C ALA A 8 -12.46 -54.87 -12.00
N LEU A 9 -12.37 -53.59 -12.36
CA LEU A 9 -12.40 -52.49 -11.40
C LEU A 9 -13.76 -51.81 -11.50
N PHE A 10 -14.51 -51.91 -10.39
CA PHE A 10 -15.73 -51.18 -10.11
C PHE A 10 -15.49 -49.67 -10.25
N PHE A 11 -15.98 -49.08 -11.33
CA PHE A 11 -16.26 -47.64 -11.37
C PHE A 11 -17.73 -47.45 -10.99
N SER A 12 -17.94 -47.13 -9.72
CA SER A 12 -19.19 -46.62 -9.19
C SER A 12 -19.55 -45.34 -9.94
N ALA A 13 -20.63 -45.40 -10.71
CA ALA A 13 -21.30 -44.24 -11.25
C ALA A 13 -22.03 -43.50 -10.12
N THR A 14 -21.68 -42.24 -9.88
CA THR A 14 -22.55 -41.26 -9.23
C THR A 14 -22.75 -40.08 -10.17
N ILE A 15 -23.82 -40.21 -10.97
CA ILE A 15 -24.79 -39.18 -11.36
C ILE A 15 -24.32 -37.72 -11.15
N ILE A 16 -23.90 -37.08 -12.24
CA ILE A 16 -23.83 -35.63 -12.35
C ILE A 16 -25.29 -35.15 -12.51
N SER A 17 -25.83 -34.54 -11.45
CA SER A 17 -27.06 -33.75 -11.51
C SER A 17 -26.67 -32.33 -11.92
N CYS A 18 -26.80 -32.01 -13.22
CA CYS A 18 -26.77 -30.62 -13.68
C CYS A 18 -28.10 -29.95 -13.31
N THR A 19 -28.12 -29.20 -12.22
CA THR A 19 -29.13 -28.16 -12.02
C THR A 19 -28.54 -26.84 -12.47
N ASN A 20 -29.07 -26.32 -13.58
CA ASN A 20 -28.86 -24.95 -14.03
C ASN A 20 -29.37 -23.99 -12.96
N ASN A 21 -28.50 -23.12 -12.45
CA ASN A 21 -28.79 -21.72 -12.08
C ASN A 21 -27.51 -21.06 -11.58
N ASP A 22 -26.60 -20.78 -12.52
CA ASP A 22 -25.42 -19.96 -12.25
C ASP A 22 -25.60 -18.61 -12.97
N ASP A 23 -26.62 -17.85 -12.54
CA ASP A 23 -26.53 -16.38 -12.52
C ASP A 23 -26.02 -15.98 -11.13
N GLU A 24 -24.89 -16.55 -10.72
CA GLU A 24 -24.08 -15.94 -9.68
C GLU A 24 -23.28 -14.84 -10.39
N VAL A 25 -23.86 -13.65 -10.43
CA VAL A 25 -23.11 -12.42 -10.65
C VAL A 25 -22.14 -12.34 -9.47
N ILE A 26 -20.96 -12.93 -9.63
CA ILE A 26 -19.79 -12.60 -8.84
C ILE A 26 -19.60 -11.12 -9.12
N ALA A 27 -20.10 -10.28 -8.20
CA ALA A 27 -19.67 -8.91 -8.11
C ALA A 27 -18.19 -8.99 -7.76
N ASP A 28 -17.37 -9.13 -8.79
CA ASP A 28 -15.96 -8.77 -8.78
C ASP A 28 -16.00 -7.28 -8.44
N SER A 29 -16.02 -7.00 -7.14
CA SER A 29 -15.79 -5.66 -6.63
C SER A 29 -14.35 -5.37 -7.00
N GLN A 30 -14.17 -4.90 -8.23
CA GLN A 30 -13.00 -4.18 -8.67
C GLN A 30 -12.95 -2.94 -7.79
N LEU A 31 -12.42 -3.13 -6.59
CA LEU A 31 -11.97 -2.06 -5.74
C LEU A 31 -10.85 -1.44 -6.57
N GLU A 32 -11.17 -0.39 -7.32
CA GLU A 32 -10.17 0.36 -8.07
C GLU A 32 -9.09 0.73 -7.06
N VAL A 33 -7.94 0.06 -7.17
CA VAL A 33 -6.84 0.29 -6.26
C VAL A 33 -6.36 1.71 -6.53
N GLN A 34 -6.74 2.60 -5.62
CA GLN A 34 -6.40 4.02 -5.65
C GLN A 34 -4.87 4.17 -5.68
N ASN A 35 -4.32 4.64 -6.80
CA ASN A 35 -2.88 4.76 -7.02
C ASN A 35 -2.44 6.23 -7.06
N ALA A 36 -1.75 6.68 -6.01
CA ALA A 36 -1.28 8.06 -5.88
C ALA A 36 -0.15 8.44 -6.84
N CYS A 37 0.57 7.46 -7.41
CA CYS A 37 1.67 7.73 -8.34
C CYS A 37 1.17 8.08 -9.74
N THR A 38 -0.08 7.72 -10.07
CA THR A 38 -0.69 8.00 -11.39
C THR A 38 -1.96 8.83 -11.32
N ALA A 39 -2.49 9.11 -10.13
CA ALA A 39 -3.70 9.93 -9.98
C ALA A 39 -3.41 11.39 -10.36
N ASP A 40 -4.35 12.03 -11.06
CA ASP A 40 -4.29 13.49 -11.33
C ASP A 40 -4.33 14.31 -10.04
N LYS A 41 -4.99 13.77 -9.01
CA LYS A 41 -5.20 14.40 -7.71
C LYS A 41 -4.92 13.40 -6.59
N PRO A 42 -3.65 13.06 -6.34
CA PRO A 42 -3.29 12.01 -5.39
C PRO A 42 -3.73 12.33 -3.96
N LEU A 43 -3.74 13.61 -3.58
CA LEU A 43 -4.19 14.03 -2.27
C LEU A 43 -5.68 13.79 -2.05
N GLU A 44 -6.53 13.69 -3.08
CA GLU A 44 -7.96 13.40 -2.93
C GLU A 44 -8.25 11.89 -2.69
N LEU A 45 -7.23 11.03 -2.76
CA LEU A 45 -7.37 9.60 -2.46
C LEU A 45 -7.60 9.36 -0.96
N GLU A 46 -8.41 8.36 -0.63
CA GLU A 46 -8.84 8.08 0.74
C GLU A 46 -7.65 7.90 1.70
N TRP A 47 -6.70 7.05 1.35
CA TRP A 47 -5.52 6.79 2.19
C TRP A 47 -4.60 8.02 2.33
N MET A 48 -4.61 8.91 1.35
CA MET A 48 -3.87 10.18 1.44
C MET A 48 -4.58 11.17 2.36
N GLN A 49 -5.91 11.19 2.35
CA GLN A 49 -6.70 11.97 3.31
C GLN A 49 -6.51 11.45 4.75
N ASP A 50 -6.40 10.13 4.93
CA ASP A 50 -6.04 9.54 6.21
C ASP A 50 -4.65 10.02 6.66
N LEU A 51 -3.66 9.97 5.76
CA LEU A 51 -2.30 10.46 6.06
C LEU A 51 -2.27 11.97 6.37
N ILE A 52 -3.04 12.79 5.65
CA ILE A 52 -3.21 14.22 5.95
C ILE A 52 -3.83 14.42 7.34
N THR A 53 -4.77 13.57 7.73
CA THR A 53 -5.38 13.61 9.06
C THR A 53 -4.36 13.26 10.14
N GLU A 54 -3.48 12.28 9.89
CA GLU A 54 -2.39 11.89 10.80
C GLU A 54 -1.37 13.02 11.05
N LEU A 55 -1.22 13.98 10.13
CA LEU A 55 -0.37 15.16 10.37
C LEU A 55 -0.85 16.00 11.55
N ASN A 56 -2.12 15.87 11.97
CA ASN A 56 -2.75 16.67 13.03
C ASN A 56 -2.41 18.16 12.91
N CYS A 57 -2.66 18.72 11.72
CA CYS A 57 -2.33 20.11 11.41
C CYS A 57 -2.90 21.08 12.47
N GLY A 58 -2.01 21.87 13.07
CA GLY A 58 -2.36 22.82 14.14
C GLY A 58 -2.19 22.30 15.57
N GLU A 59 -1.94 21.00 15.77
CA GLU A 59 -1.54 20.47 17.08
C GLU A 59 -0.03 20.61 17.33
N TYR A 60 0.77 20.56 16.26
CA TYR A 60 2.22 20.74 16.34
C TYR A 60 2.59 22.21 16.19
N ALA A 61 3.59 22.65 16.96
CA ALA A 61 4.20 23.98 16.81
C ALA A 61 5.18 24.07 15.63
N CYS A 62 5.36 22.96 14.90
CA CYS A 62 6.36 22.78 13.86
C CYS A 62 5.69 22.42 12.56
N LYS A 63 6.23 22.92 11.44
CA LYS A 63 5.86 22.45 10.10
C LYS A 63 6.08 20.94 9.96
N VAL A 64 5.00 20.23 9.61
CA VAL A 64 5.00 18.82 9.24
C VAL A 64 4.51 18.67 7.80
N SER A 65 5.09 17.70 7.09
CA SER A 65 4.87 17.52 5.65
C SER A 65 4.67 16.07 5.30
N ILE A 66 3.88 15.82 4.26
CA ILE A 66 3.90 14.57 3.50
C ILE A 66 4.92 14.73 2.38
N LEU A 67 5.89 13.84 2.37
CA LEU A 67 6.99 13.81 1.43
C LEU A 67 6.87 12.58 0.53
N LYS A 68 7.27 12.76 -0.72
CA LYS A 68 7.41 11.70 -1.73
C LYS A 68 8.89 11.53 -2.06
N SER A 69 9.35 10.28 -2.08
CA SER A 69 10.74 9.91 -2.36
C SER A 69 10.78 8.55 -3.04
N GLU A 70 11.97 8.14 -3.49
CA GLU A 70 12.26 6.76 -3.86
C GLU A 70 12.88 6.01 -2.67
N TYR A 71 12.50 4.73 -2.52
CA TYR A 71 13.10 3.77 -1.60
C TYR A 71 13.16 2.41 -2.28
N GLU A 72 14.35 1.82 -2.38
CA GLU A 72 14.60 0.54 -3.07
C GLU A 72 14.04 0.45 -4.52
N GLY A 73 13.90 1.60 -5.20
CA GLY A 73 13.36 1.70 -6.55
C GLY A 73 11.84 1.77 -6.64
N GLU A 74 11.15 1.93 -5.51
CA GLU A 74 9.73 2.22 -5.43
C GLU A 74 9.46 3.66 -4.95
N THR A 75 8.46 4.30 -5.55
CA THR A 75 7.94 5.58 -5.03
C THR A 75 7.21 5.36 -3.71
N VAL A 76 7.64 6.07 -2.69
CA VAL A 76 7.09 6.03 -1.33
C VAL A 76 6.64 7.40 -0.86
N PHE A 77 5.70 7.39 0.08
CA PHE A 77 5.15 8.55 0.76
C PHE A 77 5.30 8.39 2.27
N TYR A 78 5.62 9.47 2.97
CA TYR A 78 5.82 9.44 4.42
C TYR A 78 5.65 10.81 5.06
N ILE A 79 5.38 10.83 6.36
CA ILE A 79 5.29 12.06 7.16
C ILE A 79 6.66 12.41 7.72
N GLN A 80 7.02 13.68 7.69
CA GLN A 80 8.24 14.19 8.34
C GLN A 80 8.03 15.60 8.88
N MET A 81 8.61 15.91 10.04
CA MET A 81 8.81 17.29 10.47
C MET A 81 9.88 17.96 9.59
N THR A 82 9.48 19.00 8.86
CA THR A 82 10.33 19.70 7.88
C THR A 82 10.64 21.14 8.30
N ASP A 83 10.24 21.53 9.50
CA ASP A 83 10.52 22.86 10.04
C ASP A 83 12.02 23.02 10.37
N PRO A 84 12.73 23.98 9.75
CA PRO A 84 14.16 24.17 10.00
C PRO A 84 14.47 24.66 11.42
N VAL A 85 13.49 25.22 12.15
CA VAL A 85 13.70 25.66 13.54
C VAL A 85 13.36 24.58 14.56
N CYS A 86 12.66 23.53 14.14
CA CYS A 86 12.36 22.41 15.01
C CYS A 86 13.40 21.32 14.85
N ASN A 87 13.99 20.90 15.98
CA ASN A 87 15.08 19.96 16.00
C ASN A 87 14.61 18.63 16.60
N GLY A 88 13.84 17.88 15.82
CA GLY A 88 13.29 16.59 16.21
C GLY A 88 13.19 15.63 15.03
N PHE A 89 13.24 14.35 15.34
CA PHE A 89 13.08 13.25 14.41
C PHE A 89 12.12 12.25 15.05
N ASP A 90 11.12 11.87 14.28
CA ASP A 90 10.16 10.84 14.66
C ASP A 90 10.41 9.58 13.82
N GLU A 91 9.77 8.48 14.22
CA GLU A 91 9.73 7.25 13.44
C GLU A 91 9.03 7.50 12.11
N ILE A 92 9.67 7.09 11.01
CA ILE A 92 9.11 7.23 9.65
C ILE A 92 8.48 5.90 9.23
N THR A 93 7.21 5.96 8.80
CA THR A 93 6.56 4.86 8.08
C THR A 93 6.47 5.19 6.60
N LEU A 94 6.95 4.29 5.75
CA LEU A 94 6.87 4.41 4.29
C LEU A 94 5.62 3.73 3.75
N TYR A 95 4.89 4.43 2.89
CA TYR A 95 3.71 3.92 2.19
C TYR A 95 3.95 3.93 0.68
N ASN A 96 3.58 2.86 -0.02
CA ASN A 96 3.69 2.82 -1.48
C ASN A 96 2.55 3.61 -2.17
N CYS A 97 2.53 3.57 -3.50
CA CYS A 97 1.50 4.20 -4.33
C CYS A 97 0.05 3.85 -3.99
N THR A 98 -0.20 2.72 -3.32
CA THR A 98 -1.55 2.24 -2.96
C THR A 98 -1.87 2.40 -1.48
N GLY A 99 -1.05 3.15 -0.74
CA GLY A 99 -1.21 3.35 0.71
C GLY A 99 -0.83 2.14 1.56
N LYS A 100 -0.16 1.13 0.99
CA LYS A 100 0.32 -0.03 1.76
C LYS A 100 1.64 0.32 2.42
N LYS A 101 1.78 0.01 3.72
CA LYS A 101 3.04 0.09 4.45
C LYS A 101 4.09 -0.78 3.78
N VAL A 102 5.23 -0.16 3.44
CA VAL A 102 6.41 -0.81 2.86
C VAL A 102 7.41 -1.11 3.97
N GLU A 103 7.70 -0.12 4.81
CA GLU A 103 8.70 -0.21 5.86
C GLU A 103 8.38 0.76 7.00
N SER A 104 8.90 0.49 8.20
CA SER A 104 8.83 1.38 9.35
C SER A 104 10.21 1.48 10.01
N PHE A 105 10.72 2.70 10.09
CA PHE A 105 12.03 2.99 10.63
C PHE A 105 11.93 3.41 12.09
N SER A 106 12.85 2.90 12.92
CA SER A 106 13.17 3.53 14.19
C SER A 106 13.68 4.97 13.99
N ILE A 107 13.81 5.74 15.06
CA ILE A 107 14.33 7.12 14.98
C ILE A 107 15.74 7.16 14.35
N GLU A 108 16.62 6.22 14.71
CA GLU A 108 17.99 6.15 14.18
C GLU A 108 17.98 5.86 12.67
N GLU A 109 17.21 4.85 12.24
CA GLU A 109 17.05 4.51 10.83
C GLU A 109 16.38 5.65 10.04
N SER A 110 15.44 6.37 10.66
CA SER A 110 14.79 7.54 10.07
C SER A 110 15.79 8.66 9.82
N MET A 111 16.71 8.90 10.75
CA MET A 111 17.80 9.86 10.57
C MET A 111 18.75 9.43 9.45
N GLU A 112 19.11 8.15 9.36
CA GLU A 112 19.95 7.64 8.27
C GLU A 112 19.25 7.78 6.91
N PHE A 113 17.99 7.38 6.82
CA PHE A 113 17.18 7.51 5.62
C PHE A 113 17.07 8.97 5.16
N VAL A 114 16.77 9.89 6.08
CA VAL A 114 16.63 11.33 5.81
C VAL A 114 17.96 12.00 5.44
N ASN A 115 19.09 11.48 5.90
CA ASN A 115 20.41 12.03 5.57
C ASN A 115 21.12 11.27 4.44
N SER A 116 20.47 10.27 3.84
CA SER A 116 21.04 9.49 2.76
C SER A 116 21.41 10.37 1.56
N PRO A 117 22.68 10.33 1.09
CA PRO A 117 23.15 11.18 0.01
C PRO A 117 22.48 10.82 -1.31
N GLY A 118 22.07 11.85 -2.06
CA GLY A 118 21.45 11.67 -3.38
C GLY A 118 19.97 11.30 -3.35
N ARG A 119 19.31 11.29 -2.18
CA ARG A 119 17.86 11.16 -2.09
C ARG A 119 17.17 12.36 -2.72
N GLU A 120 16.27 12.10 -3.66
CA GLU A 120 15.35 13.10 -4.21
C GLU A 120 14.06 13.10 -3.39
N VAL A 121 13.62 14.28 -2.96
CA VAL A 121 12.46 14.44 -2.10
C VAL A 121 11.57 15.54 -2.65
N GLU A 122 10.29 15.22 -2.78
CA GLU A 122 9.24 16.14 -3.19
C GLU A 122 8.29 16.36 -2.01
N GLU A 123 8.10 17.60 -1.57
CA GLU A 123 7.03 17.96 -0.63
C GLU A 123 5.72 18.03 -1.39
N ILE A 124 4.78 17.11 -1.11
CA ILE A 124 3.50 17.05 -1.81
C ILE A 124 2.36 17.71 -1.02
N PHE A 125 2.51 17.79 0.30
CA PHE A 125 1.59 18.49 1.18
C PHE A 125 2.34 18.91 2.43
N SER A 126 1.98 20.07 2.97
CA SER A 126 2.47 20.49 4.27
C SER A 126 1.47 21.37 4.97
N CYS A 127 1.56 21.40 6.29
CA CYS A 127 0.84 22.35 7.11
C CYS A 127 1.78 22.98 8.14
N ASN A 128 1.57 24.28 8.35
CA ASN A 128 2.19 25.06 9.41
C ASN A 128 1.18 25.28 10.53
N VAL A 129 1.67 25.74 11.68
CA VAL A 129 0.85 26.35 12.73
C VAL A 129 0.10 27.57 12.20
#